data_AF-A0A9D8WII7-F1
#
_entry.id   AF-A0A9D8WII7-F1
#
_cell.length_a   1.000
_cell.length_b   1.000
_cell.length_c   1.000
_cell.angle_alpha   90.00
_cell.angle_beta   90.00
_cell.angle_gamma   90.00
#
_symmetry.space_group_name_H-M   'P 1'
#
loop_
_entity.id
_entity.type
_entity.pdbx_description
1 polymer ?
#
loop_
_entity_poly.entity_id
_entity_poly.type
_entity_poly.pdbx_seq_one_letter_code
_entity_poly.pdbx_strand_id
1 'polypeptide(L)'
;MLAIAASAAAMAGTVHHVRFAQPAQILVWQAGTLIARGDRIALSSHSDTTNNQLLGAGTLLPSTHDSDKRMIIAIASNTAFSLKADNGDAVQDVVVEILGVRENAQIRPAQTPESLFRQNAKTAVRRGAPLSQSIELEISWSGDVPPNLILAAD
;
A
#
# COMPACT_ATOMS: atom_id res chain seq x y z
N MET A 1 48.59 24.97 13.82
CA MET A 1 47.92 23.65 13.88
C MET A 1 46.45 23.89 13.57
N LEU A 2 46.00 23.51 12.38
CA LEU A 2 44.69 23.86 11.82
C LEU A 2 43.64 22.87 12.32
N ALA A 3 42.64 23.31 13.09
CA ALA A 3 41.53 22.47 13.53
C ALA A 3 40.39 22.57 12.51
N ILE A 4 40.20 21.51 11.71
CA ILE A 4 39.05 21.36 10.82
C ILE A 4 37.88 20.90 11.71
N ALA A 5 36.97 21.82 12.01
CA ALA A 5 35.70 21.47 12.65
C ALA A 5 34.80 20.81 11.59
N ALA A 6 34.74 19.48 11.59
CA ALA A 6 33.74 18.74 10.83
C ALA A 6 32.36 19.05 11.43
N SER A 7 31.59 19.89 10.75
CA SER A 7 30.16 20.06 11.07
C SER A 7 29.44 18.77 10.67
N ALA A 8 29.17 17.92 11.66
CA ALA A 8 28.24 16.82 11.52
C ALA A 8 26.83 17.42 11.40
N ALA A 9 26.33 17.52 10.17
CA ALA A 9 24.92 17.77 9.93
C ALA A 9 24.12 16.60 10.53
N ALA A 10 23.58 16.81 11.73
CA ALA A 10 22.59 15.93 12.30
C ALA A 10 21.36 15.94 11.40
N MET A 11 21.21 14.90 10.57
CA MET A 11 19.95 14.66 9.88
C MET A 11 18.90 14.40 10.95
N ALA A 12 18.12 15.43 11.26
CA ALA A 12 16.92 15.32 12.07
C ALA A 12 15.93 14.43 11.30
N GLY A 13 16.06 13.11 11.48
CA GLY A 13 15.05 12.16 11.05
C GLY A 13 13.82 12.44 11.89
N THR A 14 12.86 13.18 11.33
CA THR A 14 11.55 13.40 11.93
C THR A 14 10.87 12.03 12.04
N VAL A 15 10.92 11.44 13.24
CA VAL A 15 10.20 10.20 13.52
C VAL A 15 8.72 10.56 13.58
N HIS A 16 8.01 10.34 12.48
CA HIS A 16 6.56 10.51 12.43
C HIS A 16 5.91 9.39 13.26
N HIS A 17 5.51 9.72 14.48
CA HIS A 17 4.72 8.83 15.34
C HIS A 17 3.26 8.85 14.88
N VAL A 18 2.86 7.85 14.10
CA VAL A 18 1.43 7.60 13.85
C VAL A 18 0.95 6.60 14.90
N ARG A 19 0.16 7.08 15.86
CA ARG A 19 -0.67 6.21 16.70
C ARG A 19 -1.98 5.98 15.94
N PHE A 20 -2.36 4.73 15.78
CA PHE A 20 -3.71 4.40 15.36
C PHE A 20 -4.67 4.86 16.47
N ALA A 21 -5.35 5.98 16.26
CA ALA A 21 -6.28 6.54 17.25
C ALA A 21 -7.61 5.78 17.27
N GLN A 22 -7.88 4.98 16.23
CA GLN A 22 -9.10 4.20 16.05
C GLN A 22 -8.84 2.71 16.25
N PRO A 23 -9.84 1.96 16.75
CA PRO A 23 -9.70 0.55 17.15
C PRO A 23 -9.36 -0.39 15.99
N ALA A 24 -9.70 -0.01 14.75
CA ALA A 24 -9.36 -0.74 13.54
C ALA A 24 -9.01 0.28 12.44
N GLN A 25 -7.77 0.25 11.95
CA GLN A 25 -7.29 1.20 10.97
C GLN A 25 -6.21 0.55 10.09
N ILE A 26 -6.48 0.62 8.80
CA ILE A 26 -5.61 0.22 7.70
C ILE A 26 -5.00 1.50 7.11
N LEU A 27 -3.74 1.40 6.73
CA LEU A 27 -2.99 2.40 5.98
C LEU A 27 -2.50 1.74 4.69
N VAL A 28 -2.70 2.42 3.56
CA VAL A 28 -2.34 1.93 2.23
C VAL A 28 -1.42 2.92 1.53
N TRP A 29 -0.29 2.42 1.03
CA TRP A 29 0.64 3.16 0.21
C TRP A 29 0.72 2.58 -1.19
N GLN A 30 0.97 3.44 -2.16
CA GLN A 30 1.32 3.09 -3.54
C GLN A 30 2.56 3.91 -3.93
N ALA A 31 3.58 3.24 -4.48
CA ALA A 31 4.86 3.86 -4.81
C ALA A 31 5.47 4.71 -3.66
N GLY A 32 5.33 4.25 -2.42
CA GLY A 32 5.84 4.94 -1.22
C GLY A 32 4.99 6.11 -0.69
N THR A 33 3.93 6.51 -1.41
CA THR A 33 3.02 7.59 -1.00
C THR A 33 1.78 7.02 -0.32
N LEU A 34 1.36 7.60 0.81
CA LEU A 34 0.14 7.18 1.51
C LEU A 34 -1.08 7.63 0.70
N ILE A 35 -1.85 6.68 0.16
CA ILE A 35 -3.00 6.95 -0.71
C ILE A 35 -4.34 6.82 0.02
N ALA A 36 -4.42 6.01 1.07
CA ALA A 36 -5.66 5.80 1.80
C ALA A 36 -5.44 5.41 3.27
N ARG A 37 -6.45 5.72 4.10
CA ARG A 37 -6.54 5.29 5.50
C ARG A 37 -8.00 5.09 5.90
N GLY A 38 -8.27 4.08 6.71
CA GLY A 38 -9.62 3.80 7.21
C GLY A 38 -9.78 2.36 7.68
N ASP A 39 -10.97 2.00 8.13
CA ASP A 39 -11.40 0.63 8.45
C ASP A 39 -11.96 -0.10 7.22
N ARG A 40 -12.44 0.62 6.21
CA ARG A 40 -12.86 0.10 4.91
C ARG A 40 -12.36 1.01 3.79
N ILE A 41 -11.55 0.47 2.89
CA ILE A 41 -10.88 1.20 1.81
C ILE A 41 -11.21 0.54 0.48
N ALA A 42 -11.87 1.28 -0.41
CA ALA A 42 -12.00 0.88 -1.81
C ALA A 42 -10.65 1.10 -2.51
N LEU A 43 -10.13 0.03 -3.10
CA LEU A 43 -8.97 0.07 -3.97
C LEU A 43 -9.46 0.24 -5.41
N SER A 44 -9.64 1.48 -5.84
CA SER A 44 -9.75 1.77 -7.26
C SER A 44 -8.35 1.85 -7.86
N SER A 45 -8.15 1.33 -9.08
CA SER A 45 -6.94 1.66 -9.83
C SER A 45 -6.96 3.18 -10.05
N HIS A 46 -6.18 3.91 -9.25
CA HIS A 46 -5.87 5.28 -9.58
C HIS A 46 -4.92 5.20 -10.76
N SER A 47 -5.48 5.17 -11.98
CA SER A 47 -4.75 5.61 -13.14
C SER A 47 -4.26 7.02 -12.83
N ASP A 48 -2.97 7.26 -13.05
CA ASP A 48 -2.26 8.47 -12.69
C ASP A 48 -3.11 9.73 -12.88
N THR A 49 -3.69 10.20 -11.78
CA THR A 49 -4.12 11.57 -11.60
C THR A 49 -3.17 12.22 -10.61
N THR A 50 -1.86 12.02 -10.82
CA THR A 50 -0.93 13.13 -10.61
C THR A 50 -1.24 14.17 -11.67
N ASN A 51 -2.29 14.94 -11.39
CA ASN A 51 -2.53 16.24 -11.98
C ASN A 51 -1.43 17.17 -11.46
N ASN A 52 -0.19 16.89 -11.88
CA ASN A 52 0.93 17.79 -11.70
C ASN A 52 0.60 18.98 -12.61
N GLN A 53 0.14 20.05 -11.99
CA GLN A 53 -0.01 21.34 -12.64
C GLN A 53 1.24 21.63 -13.47
N LEU A 54 1.01 21.69 -14.78
CA LEU A 54 1.78 22.35 -15.82
C LEU A 54 2.74 23.43 -15.28
N LEU A 55 4.04 23.18 -15.36
CA LEU A 55 5.04 24.19 -15.69
C LEU A 55 6.20 23.52 -16.44
N GLY A 56 6.23 23.65 -17.77
CA GLY A 56 7.36 23.26 -18.60
C GLY A 56 6.94 22.70 -19.95
N ALA A 57 7.20 23.43 -21.03
CA ALA A 57 6.89 23.06 -22.40
C ALA A 57 7.52 21.71 -22.79
N GLY A 58 6.69 20.67 -22.89
CA GLY A 58 7.06 19.37 -23.43
C GLY A 58 5.80 18.66 -23.89
N THR A 59 5.74 18.30 -25.17
CA THR A 59 4.62 17.56 -25.73
C THR A 59 4.62 16.15 -25.16
N LEU A 60 3.67 15.84 -24.27
CA LEU A 60 3.49 14.50 -23.74
C LEU A 60 2.87 13.63 -24.84
N LEU A 61 3.69 12.74 -25.42
CA LEU A 61 3.19 11.63 -26.22
C LEU A 61 2.47 10.66 -25.26
N PRO A 62 1.29 10.13 -25.60
CA PRO A 62 0.68 9.08 -24.81
C PRO A 62 1.62 7.87 -24.83
N SER A 63 2.11 7.45 -23.67
CA SER A 63 2.79 6.17 -23.58
C SER A 63 1.75 5.11 -23.87
N THR A 64 1.84 4.49 -25.05
CA THR A 64 1.27 3.18 -25.31
C THR A 64 2.04 2.17 -24.46
N HIS A 65 1.86 2.24 -23.14
CA HIS A 65 2.20 1.14 -22.26
C HIS A 65 0.96 0.29 -22.20
N ASP A 66 1.09 -0.89 -22.81
CA ASP A 66 0.40 -2.09 -22.38
C ASP A 66 0.40 -2.05 -20.84
N SER A 67 -0.74 -1.61 -20.29
CA SER A 67 -0.85 -1.34 -18.88
C SER A 67 -0.86 -2.71 -18.25
N ASP A 68 0.28 -3.16 -17.73
CA ASP A 68 0.34 -4.37 -16.92
C ASP A 68 -0.86 -4.30 -15.97
N LYS A 69 -1.81 -5.22 -16.13
CA LYS A 69 -3.07 -5.25 -15.39
C LYS A 69 -2.78 -5.66 -13.95
N ARG A 70 -2.08 -4.77 -13.24
CA ARG A 70 -1.54 -4.98 -11.90
C ARG A 70 -1.47 -3.69 -11.11
N MET A 71 -1.46 -3.83 -9.80
CA MET A 71 -1.33 -2.75 -8.83
C MET A 71 -0.48 -3.25 -7.66
N ILE A 72 0.55 -2.49 -7.30
CA ILE A 72 1.40 -2.79 -6.15
C ILE A 72 1.04 -1.83 -5.01
N ILE A 73 0.68 -2.40 -3.87
CA ILE A 73 0.35 -1.64 -2.67
C ILE A 73 1.10 -2.17 -1.46
N ALA A 74 1.44 -1.26 -0.56
CA ALA A 74 1.90 -1.59 0.78
C ALA A 74 0.77 -1.35 1.78
N ILE A 75 0.53 -2.30 2.68
CA ILE A 75 -0.57 -2.27 3.66
C ILE A 75 -0.01 -2.45 5.06
N ALA A 76 -0.32 -1.51 5.96
CA ALA A 76 -0.12 -1.68 7.39
C ALA A 76 -1.47 -1.62 8.11
N SER A 77 -1.68 -2.50 9.08
CA SER A 77 -2.92 -2.54 9.86
C SER A 77 -2.62 -2.78 11.33
N ASN A 78 -3.40 -2.16 12.21
CA ASN A 78 -3.37 -2.42 13.65
C ASN A 78 -4.29 -3.57 14.10
N THR A 79 -5.06 -4.14 13.18
CA THR A 79 -5.95 -5.31 13.39
C THR A 79 -5.79 -6.33 12.26
N ALA A 80 -6.55 -7.42 12.32
CA ALA A 80 -6.72 -8.30 11.16
C ALA A 80 -7.39 -7.54 10.01
N PHE A 81 -7.20 -8.01 8.77
CA PHE A 81 -7.86 -7.42 7.61
C PHE A 81 -8.01 -8.41 6.47
N SER A 82 -8.94 -8.12 5.58
CA SER A 82 -9.23 -8.89 4.38
C SER A 82 -9.26 -8.00 3.14
N LEU A 83 -8.73 -8.53 2.03
CA LEU A 83 -8.89 -8.00 0.68
C LEU A 83 -9.96 -8.85 -0.02
N LYS A 84 -11.00 -8.19 -0.53
CA LYS A 84 -12.18 -8.82 -1.13
C LYS A 84 -12.58 -8.11 -2.41
N ALA A 85 -13.32 -8.80 -3.27
CA ALA A 85 -14.08 -8.15 -4.33
C ALA A 85 -15.39 -7.60 -3.77
N ASP A 86 -15.80 -6.40 -4.19
CA ASP A 86 -16.95 -5.69 -3.60
C ASP A 86 -18.29 -6.43 -3.79
N ASN A 87 -18.44 -7.29 -4.81
CA ASN A 87 -19.75 -7.81 -5.22
C ASN A 87 -19.93 -9.34 -5.26
N GLY A 88 -19.02 -10.15 -4.70
CA GLY A 88 -19.21 -11.61 -4.63
C GLY A 88 -19.27 -12.35 -5.99
N ASP A 89 -19.37 -11.63 -7.11
CA ASP A 89 -19.10 -12.16 -8.43
C ASP A 89 -17.66 -12.64 -8.45
N ALA A 90 -17.51 -13.92 -8.80
CA ALA A 90 -16.25 -14.62 -8.78
C ALA A 90 -15.26 -13.82 -9.64
N VAL A 91 -14.33 -13.13 -8.97
CA VAL A 91 -13.18 -12.56 -9.63
C VAL A 91 -12.22 -13.71 -9.89
N GLN A 92 -12.60 -14.59 -10.83
CA GLN A 92 -11.82 -15.75 -11.25
C GLN A 92 -10.46 -15.34 -11.84
N ASP A 93 -10.30 -14.04 -12.06
CA ASP A 93 -9.22 -13.43 -12.78
C ASP A 93 -8.34 -12.53 -11.92
N VAL A 94 -8.52 -12.44 -10.60
CA VAL A 94 -7.60 -11.67 -9.71
C VAL A 94 -6.65 -12.59 -8.98
N VAL A 95 -5.37 -12.29 -9.11
CA VAL A 95 -4.28 -12.93 -8.37
C VAL A 95 -3.69 -11.93 -7.40
N VAL A 96 -3.46 -12.35 -6.15
CA VAL A 96 -2.80 -11.55 -5.13
C VAL A 96 -1.52 -12.25 -4.73
N GLU A 97 -0.39 -11.61 -5.00
CA GLU A 97 0.93 -12.09 -4.62
C GLU A 97 1.55 -11.22 -3.54
N ILE A 98 2.30 -11.83 -2.64
CA ILE A 98 3.05 -11.09 -1.62
C ILE A 98 4.43 -10.82 -2.18
N LEU A 99 4.71 -9.57 -2.52
CA LEU A 99 6.02 -9.17 -3.03
C LEU A 99 7.05 -9.06 -1.90
N GLY A 100 6.62 -8.69 -0.70
CA GLY A 100 7.54 -8.49 0.40
C GLY A 100 6.88 -8.19 1.73
N VAL A 101 7.69 -8.27 2.78
CA VAL A 101 7.34 -7.92 4.15
C VAL A 101 8.42 -6.99 4.66
N ARG A 102 8.03 -5.80 5.14
CA ARG A 102 8.98 -4.80 5.63
C ARG A 102 9.54 -5.19 7.01
N GLU A 103 10.67 -4.58 7.38
CA GLU A 103 11.52 -4.96 8.53
C GLU A 103 10.81 -5.09 9.89
N ASN A 104 9.70 -4.37 10.11
CA ASN A 104 8.94 -4.37 11.36
C ASN A 104 7.56 -5.04 11.21
N ALA A 105 7.33 -5.73 10.11
CA ALA A 105 6.08 -6.40 9.76
C ALA A 105 6.20 -7.92 9.82
N GLN A 106 5.05 -8.60 9.91
CA GLN A 106 4.95 -10.05 9.73
C GLN A 106 3.69 -10.38 8.96
N ILE A 107 3.80 -11.35 8.06
CA ILE A 107 2.66 -11.94 7.38
C ILE A 107 2.13 -13.15 8.15
N ARG A 108 0.82 -13.19 8.32
CA ARG A 108 0.05 -14.25 8.99
C ARG A 108 -1.19 -14.52 8.14
N PRO A 109 -0.99 -15.13 6.95
CA PRO A 109 -2.06 -15.31 6.00
C PRO A 109 -3.08 -16.31 6.52
N ALA A 110 -4.33 -16.15 6.09
CA ALA A 110 -5.42 -17.05 6.39
C ALA A 110 -6.20 -17.35 5.13
N GLN A 111 -6.70 -18.57 5.01
CA GLN A 111 -7.59 -18.92 3.92
C GLN A 111 -9.03 -18.72 4.37
N THR A 112 -9.77 -17.90 3.63
CA THR A 112 -11.21 -17.75 3.80
C THR A 112 -11.85 -17.71 2.42
N PRO A 113 -12.93 -18.46 2.17
CA PRO A 113 -13.53 -18.60 0.84
C PRO A 113 -13.91 -17.26 0.16
N GLU A 114 -14.22 -16.25 0.96
CA GLU A 114 -14.72 -14.95 0.48
C GLU A 114 -13.63 -13.89 0.32
N SER A 115 -12.37 -14.17 0.68
CA SER A 115 -11.28 -13.18 0.61
C SER A 115 -10.20 -13.61 -0.37
N LEU A 116 -9.77 -12.68 -1.22
CA LEU A 116 -8.63 -12.84 -2.13
C LEU A 116 -7.31 -12.90 -1.34
N PHE A 117 -7.24 -12.16 -0.24
CA PHE A 117 -6.17 -12.25 0.74
C PHE A 117 -6.72 -11.94 2.13
N ARG A 118 -6.24 -12.64 3.15
CA ARG A 118 -6.57 -12.33 4.55
C ARG A 118 -5.34 -12.39 5.42
N GLN A 119 -5.18 -11.36 6.24
CA GLN A 119 -4.20 -11.28 7.31
C GLN A 119 -4.92 -11.43 8.66
N ASN A 120 -4.55 -12.45 9.45
CA ASN A 120 -5.24 -12.78 10.71
C ASN A 120 -4.86 -11.93 11.92
N ALA A 121 -3.95 -10.97 11.79
CA ALA A 121 -3.54 -10.10 12.88
C ALA A 121 -2.98 -8.78 12.35
N LYS A 122 -2.75 -7.83 13.26
CA LYS A 122 -1.99 -6.62 12.93
C LYS A 122 -0.68 -6.94 12.21
N THR A 123 -0.24 -6.05 11.32
CA THR A 123 0.98 -6.27 10.54
C THR A 123 2.24 -6.06 11.38
N ALA A 124 2.22 -5.12 12.34
CA ALA A 124 3.38 -4.75 13.12
C ALA A 124 3.80 -5.82 14.15
N VAL A 125 5.08 -6.24 14.09
CA VAL A 125 5.74 -7.07 15.12
C VAL A 125 6.76 -6.31 15.96
N ARG A 126 7.32 -5.22 15.41
CA ARG A 126 8.23 -4.31 16.10
C ARG A 126 7.74 -2.88 15.94
N ARG A 127 8.22 -1.99 16.80
CA ARG A 127 7.94 -0.55 16.69
C ARG A 127 8.76 0.02 15.53
N GLY A 128 8.17 0.94 14.77
CA GLY A 128 8.80 1.60 13.64
C GLY A 128 7.86 2.60 12.98
N ALA A 129 8.29 3.16 11.85
CA ALA A 129 7.41 3.95 11.00
C ALA A 129 6.30 3.05 10.43
N PRO A 130 5.08 3.57 10.16
CA PRO A 130 3.98 2.75 9.66
C PRO A 130 4.32 1.99 8.36
N LEU A 131 5.04 2.63 7.44
CA LEU A 131 5.48 2.00 6.20
C LEU A 131 6.46 0.85 6.46
N SER A 132 7.34 0.93 7.48
CA SER A 132 8.22 -0.19 7.81
C SER A 132 7.51 -1.34 8.52
N GLN A 133 6.24 -1.15 8.89
CA GLN A 133 5.33 -2.15 9.44
C GLN A 133 4.34 -2.68 8.39
N SER A 134 4.56 -2.43 7.10
CA SER A 134 3.67 -2.88 6.02
C SER A 134 4.06 -4.23 5.42
N ILE A 135 3.07 -4.92 4.85
CA ILE A 135 3.26 -5.97 3.86
C ILE A 135 3.04 -5.39 2.46
N GLU A 136 3.75 -5.88 1.45
CA GLU A 136 3.63 -5.42 0.08
C GLU A 136 2.98 -6.50 -0.78
N LEU A 137 1.90 -6.13 -1.45
CA LEU A 137 1.09 -7.01 -2.29
C LEU A 137 1.12 -6.50 -3.73
N GLU A 138 1.28 -7.43 -4.66
CA GLU A 138 0.92 -7.24 -6.06
C GLU A 138 -0.46 -7.83 -6.28
N ILE A 139 -1.35 -7.06 -6.87
CA ILE A 139 -2.69 -7.48 -7.24
C ILE A 139 -2.75 -7.39 -8.76
N SER A 140 -2.90 -8.51 -9.44
CA SER A 140 -3.00 -8.58 -10.90
C SER A 140 -4.37 -9.11 -11.33
N TRP A 141 -4.82 -8.73 -12.54
CA TRP A 141 -6.12 -9.17 -13.06
C TRP A 141 -6.13 -9.49 -14.57
N SER A 142 -6.89 -10.49 -14.97
CA SER A 142 -7.22 -10.80 -16.38
C SER A 142 -8.54 -10.15 -16.80
N GLY A 143 -8.52 -8.84 -17.05
CA GLY A 143 -9.70 -8.11 -17.53
C GLY A 143 -9.36 -6.69 -17.94
N ASP A 144 -10.08 -6.12 -18.92
CA ASP A 144 -9.83 -4.74 -19.36
C ASP A 144 -10.29 -3.71 -18.33
N VAL A 145 -11.21 -4.12 -17.46
CA VAL A 145 -11.72 -3.31 -16.35
C VAL A 145 -11.03 -3.74 -15.06
N PRO A 146 -10.40 -2.80 -14.33
CA PRO A 146 -9.87 -3.06 -13.00
C PRO A 146 -10.96 -3.59 -12.05
N PRO A 147 -10.66 -4.61 -11.24
CA PRO A 147 -11.61 -5.17 -10.29
C PRO A 147 -11.96 -4.14 -9.20
N ASN A 148 -13.22 -4.10 -8.79
CA ASN A 148 -13.63 -3.34 -7.62
C ASN A 148 -13.22 -4.11 -6.36
N LEU A 149 -12.16 -3.64 -5.70
CA LEU A 149 -11.57 -4.30 -4.55
C LEU A 149 -11.77 -3.48 -3.28
N ILE A 150 -11.93 -4.18 -2.16
CA ILE A 150 -12.08 -3.59 -0.84
C ILE A 150 -11.08 -4.22 0.13
N LEU A 151 -10.33 -3.35 0.82
CA LEU A 151 -9.65 -3.69 2.06
C LEU A 151 -10.57 -3.37 3.23
N ALA A 152 -10.85 -4.36 4.08
CA ALA A 152 -11.67 -4.19 5.27
C ALA A 152 -10.92 -4.71 6.50
N ALA A 153 -10.92 -3.92 7.56
CA ALA A 153 -10.41 -4.33 8.86
C ALA A 153 -11.41 -5.29 9.51
N ASP A 154 -10.90 -6.38 10.10
CA ASP A 154 -11.66 -7.39 10.82
C ASP A 154 -11.58 -7.18 12.35
#